data_AF-M1WLH2-F1
#
_entry.id   AF-M1WLH2-F1
#
_cell.length_a   1.000
_cell.length_b   1.000
_cell.length_c   1.000
_cell.angle_alpha   90.00
_cell.angle_beta   90.00
_cell.angle_gamma   90.00
#
_symmetry.space_group_name_H-M   'P 1'
#
loop_
_entity.id
_entity.type
_entity.pdbx_description
1 polymer ?
#
loop_
_entity_poly.entity_id
_entity_poly.type
_entity_poly.pdbx_seq_one_letter_code
_entity_poly.pdbx_strand_id
1 'polypeptide(L)'
;MEIYHQLGHNHKWSLDSHFVNDIGDGFIFNAYSFMYGKIGNPISGYKAEDYLPISMIDHQFFGNKASQGGKLGTYPYHPIHDSSSQGTCVSGVDCIMASIKYQQELGLKRIIVPSFFYELGDVARTIDILNRVNKKLQKVRGDEEFYMTLCFSDNQIASSEYIEKILRAATDMSIAFDGYYIASGASLEYKKKISVNVSYYTNLLNVLTTLKAQGFKTILGYANWDALVFLSLVDVDGVTIGTYENLRNFSVTRFTEDTAGGPSKGWYYSEKLLNMIKAQQLGIVRARNCISLIANEKNIFSDVILQDEYYRDTHKPDVHKNYLLAVSRQLKELAGKPLSARPSAFLERVEEARELYERLERDHKVFLTDESADYHLGIWQSVIKMNAA
;
A
#
# COMPACT_ATOMS: atom_id res chain seq x y z
N MET A 1 2.67 -14.70 -4.95
CA MET A 1 2.34 -13.34 -4.52
C MET A 1 0.91 -13.03 -4.95
N GLU A 2 0.11 -12.49 -4.04
CA GLU A 2 -1.25 -12.00 -4.27
C GLU A 2 -1.28 -10.46 -4.33
N ILE A 3 -2.25 -9.91 -5.05
CA ILE A 3 -2.46 -8.47 -5.19
C ILE A 3 -3.80 -8.08 -4.59
N TYR A 4 -3.79 -7.25 -3.56
CA TYR A 4 -5.02 -6.84 -2.87
C TYR A 4 -5.41 -5.41 -3.22
N HIS A 5 -6.68 -5.16 -3.50
CA HIS A 5 -7.18 -3.80 -3.57
C HIS A 5 -7.36 -3.24 -2.16
N GLN A 6 -6.59 -2.22 -1.81
CA GLN A 6 -6.83 -1.44 -0.59
C GLN A 6 -8.07 -0.55 -0.82
N LEU A 7 -9.18 -0.86 -0.17
CA LEU A 7 -10.46 -0.20 -0.44
C LEU A 7 -10.66 1.07 0.38
N GLY A 8 -11.21 2.10 -0.25
CA GLY A 8 -11.53 3.36 0.41
C GLY A 8 -12.77 4.03 -0.18
N HIS A 9 -12.73 5.37 -0.30
CA HIS A 9 -13.72 6.10 -1.07
C HIS A 9 -13.79 5.57 -2.51
N ASN A 10 -14.97 5.59 -3.14
CA ASN A 10 -15.23 4.99 -4.45
C ASN A 10 -14.75 3.54 -4.61
N HIS A 11 -14.86 2.74 -3.56
CA HIS A 11 -14.52 1.30 -3.56
C HIS A 11 -15.19 0.50 -4.70
N LYS A 12 -16.31 0.98 -5.25
CA LYS A 12 -16.92 0.38 -6.45
C LYS A 12 -15.92 0.25 -7.59
N TRP A 13 -15.01 1.20 -7.79
CA TRP A 13 -14.03 1.12 -8.88
C TRP A 13 -13.08 -0.06 -8.71
N SER A 14 -12.61 -0.33 -7.49
CA SER A 14 -11.79 -1.50 -7.16
C SER A 14 -12.57 -2.81 -7.29
N LEU A 15 -13.83 -2.84 -6.83
CA LEU A 15 -14.69 -4.02 -7.00
C LEU A 15 -14.94 -4.33 -8.48
N ASP A 16 -15.30 -3.32 -9.27
CA ASP A 16 -15.49 -3.46 -10.71
C ASP A 16 -14.17 -3.89 -11.39
N SER A 17 -13.03 -3.34 -10.96
CA SER A 17 -11.71 -3.74 -11.47
C SER A 17 -11.41 -5.22 -11.23
N HIS A 18 -11.75 -5.76 -10.07
CA HIS A 18 -11.58 -7.19 -9.79
C HIS A 18 -12.62 -8.04 -10.54
N PHE A 19 -13.91 -7.82 -10.28
CA PHE A 19 -14.97 -8.71 -10.77
C PHE A 19 -15.28 -8.57 -12.26
N VAL A 20 -15.00 -7.42 -12.88
CA VAL A 20 -15.29 -7.17 -14.31
C VAL A 20 -14.02 -7.17 -15.16
N ASN A 21 -12.90 -6.73 -14.60
CA ASN A 21 -11.66 -6.55 -15.36
C ASN A 21 -10.53 -7.51 -14.96
N ASP A 22 -10.77 -8.44 -14.03
CA ASP A 22 -9.79 -9.45 -13.57
C ASP A 22 -8.47 -8.84 -13.06
N ILE A 23 -8.59 -7.73 -12.33
CA ILE A 23 -7.45 -7.01 -11.74
C ILE A 23 -7.39 -7.34 -10.25
N GLY A 24 -6.25 -7.84 -9.77
CA GLY A 24 -6.04 -8.20 -8.36
C GLY A 24 -6.74 -9.49 -7.94
N ASP A 25 -6.39 -9.98 -6.76
CA ASP A 25 -6.73 -11.31 -6.25
C ASP A 25 -7.59 -11.25 -4.97
N GLY A 26 -7.81 -10.06 -4.40
CA GLY A 26 -8.61 -9.88 -3.19
C GLY A 26 -8.74 -8.43 -2.73
N PHE A 27 -9.25 -8.24 -1.51
CA PHE A 27 -9.53 -6.91 -0.95
C PHE A 27 -9.02 -6.72 0.47
N ILE A 28 -8.62 -5.49 0.80
CA ILE A 28 -8.42 -5.04 2.18
C ILE A 28 -9.39 -3.90 2.45
N PHE A 29 -10.39 -4.14 3.29
CA PHE A 29 -11.36 -3.12 3.70
C PHE A 29 -10.77 -2.24 4.80
N ASN A 30 -10.82 -0.92 4.59
CA ASN A 30 -10.38 0.05 5.58
C ASN A 30 -11.54 0.52 6.48
N ALA A 31 -11.45 0.32 7.79
CA ALA A 31 -12.46 0.77 8.75
C ALA A 31 -12.71 2.29 8.72
N TYR A 32 -11.75 3.09 8.25
CA TYR A 32 -11.94 4.54 8.06
C TYR A 32 -13.01 4.85 7.01
N SER A 33 -13.19 3.98 6.00
CA SER A 33 -14.12 4.20 4.88
C SER A 33 -15.42 3.43 5.00
N PHE A 34 -15.44 2.31 5.74
CA PHE A 34 -16.60 1.44 5.88
C PHE A 34 -17.14 1.50 7.31
N MET A 35 -18.46 1.57 7.46
CA MET A 35 -19.09 1.54 8.78
C MET A 35 -19.09 0.12 9.35
N TYR A 36 -19.07 0.03 10.68
CA TYR A 36 -19.33 -1.22 11.39
C TYR A 36 -20.64 -1.87 10.91
N GLY A 37 -20.60 -3.19 10.70
CA GLY A 37 -21.71 -3.97 10.15
C GLY A 37 -21.96 -3.77 8.65
N LYS A 38 -21.29 -2.83 7.96
CA LYS A 38 -21.45 -2.70 6.50
C LYS A 38 -20.74 -3.83 5.76
N ILE A 39 -19.56 -4.23 6.23
CA ILE A 39 -18.83 -5.39 5.71
C ILE A 39 -19.59 -6.64 6.16
N GLY A 40 -19.89 -7.55 5.23
CA GLY A 40 -20.79 -8.69 5.45
C GLY A 40 -22.17 -8.53 4.81
N ASN A 41 -22.49 -7.34 4.31
CA ASN A 41 -23.69 -7.05 3.54
C ASN A 41 -23.36 -6.79 2.06
N PRO A 42 -24.35 -6.77 1.14
CA PRO A 42 -24.10 -6.36 -0.23
C PRO A 42 -23.48 -4.95 -0.32
N ILE A 43 -22.47 -4.81 -1.17
CA ILE A 43 -21.71 -3.57 -1.38
C ILE A 43 -21.58 -3.32 -2.89
N SER A 44 -22.04 -2.15 -3.35
CA SER A 44 -21.91 -1.70 -4.74
C SER A 44 -22.44 -2.69 -5.80
N GLY A 45 -23.43 -3.51 -5.43
CA GLY A 45 -24.05 -4.53 -6.28
C GLY A 45 -23.48 -5.94 -6.13
N TYR A 46 -22.38 -6.11 -5.37
CA TYR A 46 -21.74 -7.41 -5.13
C TYR A 46 -22.22 -8.01 -3.80
N LYS A 47 -22.41 -9.33 -3.76
CA LYS A 47 -22.85 -10.02 -2.55
C LYS A 47 -21.66 -10.32 -1.64
N ALA A 48 -21.93 -10.44 -0.34
CA ALA A 48 -20.90 -10.75 0.65
C ALA A 48 -20.19 -12.09 0.41
N GLU A 49 -20.93 -13.09 -0.05
CA GLU A 49 -20.40 -14.42 -0.40
C GLU A 49 -19.32 -14.38 -1.50
N ASP A 50 -19.37 -13.37 -2.38
CA ASP A 50 -18.43 -13.24 -3.50
C ASP A 50 -17.08 -12.65 -3.07
N TYR A 51 -17.08 -11.71 -2.10
CA TYR A 51 -15.88 -10.96 -1.74
C TYR A 51 -15.27 -11.38 -0.39
N LEU A 52 -16.06 -11.80 0.60
CA LEU A 52 -15.55 -12.13 1.95
C LEU A 52 -14.45 -13.21 1.95
N PRO A 53 -14.53 -14.30 1.15
CA PRO A 53 -13.49 -15.34 1.17
C PRO A 53 -12.10 -14.85 0.75
N ILE A 54 -12.05 -13.78 -0.04
CA ILE A 54 -10.82 -13.18 -0.57
C ILE A 54 -10.50 -11.82 0.07
N SER A 55 -11.09 -11.53 1.24
CA SER A 55 -10.96 -10.24 1.90
C SER A 55 -10.28 -10.30 3.27
N MET A 56 -9.71 -9.16 3.65
CA MET A 56 -9.21 -8.84 4.99
C MET A 56 -9.77 -7.47 5.43
N ILE A 57 -9.64 -7.12 6.71
CA ILE A 57 -10.04 -5.81 7.23
C ILE A 57 -8.88 -5.16 7.98
N ASP A 58 -8.38 -4.05 7.44
CA ASP A 58 -7.51 -3.14 8.19
C ASP A 58 -8.39 -2.24 9.07
N HIS A 59 -8.40 -2.53 10.37
CA HIS A 59 -9.15 -1.77 11.36
C HIS A 59 -8.55 -0.41 11.69
N GLN A 60 -7.32 -0.14 11.23
CA GLN A 60 -6.67 1.16 11.32
C GLN A 60 -6.62 1.74 12.74
N PHE A 61 -6.17 0.94 13.71
CA PHE A 61 -5.94 1.36 15.11
C PHE A 61 -4.78 2.38 15.27
N PHE A 62 -4.29 2.93 14.17
CA PHE A 62 -3.38 4.06 14.11
C PHE A 62 -4.06 5.38 14.50
N GLY A 63 -5.39 5.48 14.31
CA GLY A 63 -6.17 6.69 14.62
C GLY A 63 -6.45 6.88 16.11
N ASN A 64 -6.40 8.13 16.58
CA ASN A 64 -6.67 8.51 17.97
C ASN A 64 -7.99 9.31 18.09
N LYS A 65 -8.34 9.77 19.30
CA LYS A 65 -9.54 10.57 19.56
C LYS A 65 -9.70 11.82 18.69
N ALA A 66 -8.61 12.38 18.18
CA ALA A 66 -8.62 13.58 17.36
C ALA A 66 -8.94 13.31 15.88
N SER A 67 -9.15 12.04 15.47
CA SER A 67 -9.61 11.69 14.12
C SER A 67 -10.99 12.30 13.83
N GLN A 68 -11.04 13.54 13.36
CA GLN A 68 -12.24 14.23 12.88
C GLN A 68 -12.51 13.82 11.43
N GLY A 69 -12.93 12.57 11.21
CA GLY A 69 -13.29 12.10 9.88
C GLY A 69 -13.39 10.59 9.75
N GLY A 70 -14.17 10.14 8.76
CA GLY A 70 -14.33 8.72 8.43
C GLY A 70 -15.34 7.98 9.32
N LYS A 71 -15.18 6.66 9.41
CA LYS A 71 -16.14 5.73 10.04
C LYS A 71 -15.58 4.93 11.23
N LEU A 72 -14.36 5.24 11.70
CA LEU A 72 -13.69 4.53 12.79
C LEU A 72 -14.55 4.47 14.07
N GLY A 73 -15.16 5.59 14.47
CA GLY A 73 -16.04 5.66 15.64
C GLY A 73 -17.37 4.91 15.54
N THR A 74 -17.62 4.19 14.44
CA THR A 74 -18.77 3.27 14.34
C THR A 74 -18.45 1.87 14.87
N TYR A 75 -17.18 1.54 15.02
CA TYR A 75 -16.71 0.26 15.54
C TYR A 75 -16.64 0.31 17.07
N PRO A 76 -17.50 -0.41 17.81
CA PRO A 76 -17.66 -0.23 19.26
C PRO A 76 -16.41 -0.53 20.08
N TYR A 77 -15.48 -1.31 19.52
CA TYR A 77 -14.20 -1.67 20.13
C TYR A 77 -13.03 -0.81 19.64
N HIS A 78 -13.25 0.17 18.78
CA HIS A 78 -12.17 1.00 18.25
C HIS A 78 -11.61 1.91 19.35
N PRO A 79 -10.29 2.12 19.43
CA PRO A 79 -9.66 2.90 20.50
C PRO A 79 -10.04 4.37 20.56
N ILE A 80 -10.70 4.89 19.52
CA ILE A 80 -11.28 6.24 19.52
C ILE A 80 -12.31 6.44 20.65
N HIS A 81 -12.91 5.34 21.15
CA HIS A 81 -13.85 5.36 22.28
C HIS A 81 -13.19 5.32 23.66
N ASP A 82 -11.89 5.01 23.77
CA ASP A 82 -11.22 4.95 25.07
C ASP A 82 -11.02 6.38 25.61
N SER A 83 -11.80 6.76 26.62
CA SER A 83 -11.83 8.11 27.17
C SER A 83 -10.60 8.48 28.03
N SER A 84 -9.69 7.57 28.32
CA SER A 84 -8.57 7.83 29.22
C SER A 84 -7.39 8.53 28.52
N SER A 85 -6.92 9.66 29.05
CA SER A 85 -5.60 10.23 28.73
C SER A 85 -4.45 9.45 29.39
N GLN A 86 -4.79 8.44 30.18
CA GLN A 86 -3.88 7.50 30.83
C GLN A 86 -4.25 6.09 30.40
N GLY A 87 -3.78 5.70 29.21
CA GLY A 87 -3.96 4.36 28.67
C GLY A 87 -3.31 3.33 29.58
N THR A 88 -4.12 2.57 30.31
CA THR A 88 -3.63 1.28 30.79
C THR A 88 -3.65 0.35 29.58
N CYS A 89 -2.51 -0.21 29.21
CA CYS A 89 -2.37 -1.09 28.03
C CYS A 89 -3.30 -2.33 28.06
N VAL A 90 -4.07 -2.55 29.14
CA VAL A 90 -5.10 -3.58 29.28
C VAL A 90 -6.28 -3.32 28.34
N SER A 91 -6.79 -2.08 28.25
CA SER A 91 -7.92 -1.76 27.35
C SER A 91 -7.56 -1.98 25.88
N GLY A 92 -6.31 -1.67 25.51
CA GLY A 92 -5.85 -1.78 24.12
C GLY A 92 -5.85 -3.22 23.58
N VAL A 93 -5.38 -4.19 24.37
CA VAL A 93 -5.37 -5.61 23.96
C VAL A 93 -6.79 -6.14 23.81
N ASP A 94 -7.71 -5.77 24.71
CA ASP A 94 -9.10 -6.19 24.62
C ASP A 94 -9.80 -5.60 23.38
N CYS A 95 -9.49 -4.36 22.99
CA CYS A 95 -9.94 -3.77 21.73
C CYS A 95 -9.45 -4.58 20.51
N ILE A 96 -8.18 -4.98 20.51
CA ILE A 96 -7.60 -5.81 19.44
C ILE A 96 -8.32 -7.17 19.38
N MET A 97 -8.52 -7.83 20.53
CA MET A 97 -9.21 -9.13 20.57
C MET A 97 -10.66 -9.03 20.12
N ALA A 98 -11.36 -7.95 20.45
CA ALA A 98 -12.72 -7.70 19.95
C ALA A 98 -12.75 -7.51 18.43
N SER A 99 -11.74 -6.84 17.85
CA SER A 99 -11.60 -6.71 16.40
C SER A 99 -11.32 -8.03 15.69
N ILE A 100 -10.52 -8.91 16.31
CA ILE A 100 -10.28 -10.27 15.80
C ILE A 100 -11.59 -11.05 15.81
N LYS A 101 -12.32 -11.02 16.94
CA LYS A 101 -13.60 -11.71 17.08
C LYS A 101 -14.60 -11.27 16.01
N TYR A 102 -14.70 -9.96 15.75
CA TYR A 102 -15.56 -9.45 14.68
C TYR A 102 -15.17 -10.00 13.30
N GLN A 103 -13.87 -10.06 12.98
CA GLN A 103 -13.40 -10.63 11.72
C GLN A 103 -13.74 -12.13 11.59
N GLN A 104 -13.61 -12.89 12.68
CA GLN A 104 -13.98 -14.30 12.74
C GLN A 104 -15.50 -14.50 12.60
N GLU A 105 -16.31 -13.67 13.26
CA GLU A 105 -17.78 -13.68 13.13
C GLU A 105 -18.25 -13.37 11.71
N LEU A 106 -17.49 -12.58 10.94
CA LEU A 106 -17.71 -12.36 9.51
C LEU A 106 -17.27 -13.54 8.61
N GLY A 107 -16.58 -14.55 9.17
CA GLY A 107 -16.09 -15.71 8.43
C GLY A 107 -14.85 -15.44 7.56
N LEU A 108 -14.08 -14.39 7.85
CA LEU A 108 -12.85 -14.09 7.11
C LEU A 108 -11.79 -15.18 7.35
N LYS A 109 -11.13 -15.63 6.28
CA LYS A 109 -10.06 -16.64 6.34
C LYS A 109 -8.71 -16.07 6.72
N ARG A 110 -8.53 -14.78 6.48
CA ARG A 110 -7.30 -14.03 6.75
C ARG A 110 -7.67 -12.84 7.62
N ILE A 111 -6.99 -12.70 8.74
CA ILE A 111 -7.28 -11.72 9.79
C ILE A 111 -6.09 -10.81 9.94
N ILE A 112 -6.29 -9.52 9.67
CA ILE A 112 -5.30 -8.50 10.04
C ILE A 112 -5.51 -8.21 11.52
N VAL A 113 -4.49 -8.48 12.32
CA VAL A 113 -4.46 -8.15 13.74
C VAL A 113 -3.98 -6.70 13.86
N PRO A 114 -4.84 -5.76 14.28
CA PRO A 114 -4.46 -4.35 14.33
C PRO A 114 -3.39 -4.11 15.40
N SER A 115 -2.61 -3.04 15.18
CA SER A 115 -1.64 -2.54 16.14
C SER A 115 -1.87 -1.06 16.39
N PHE A 116 -1.48 -0.59 17.57
CA PHE A 116 -1.49 0.82 17.92
C PHE A 116 -0.27 1.51 17.32
N PHE A 117 -0.46 2.77 16.91
CA PHE A 117 0.66 3.63 16.61
C PHE A 117 1.22 4.24 17.90
N TYR A 118 2.52 4.07 18.12
CA TYR A 118 3.28 4.75 19.15
C TYR A 118 4.41 5.52 18.50
N GLU A 119 4.78 6.67 19.06
CA GLU A 119 5.88 7.49 18.56
C GLU A 119 7.23 6.75 18.64
N LEU A 120 8.22 7.24 17.87
CA LEU A 120 9.58 6.67 17.79
C LEU A 120 10.22 6.36 19.16
N GLY A 121 9.98 7.21 20.17
CA GLY A 121 10.52 7.04 21.53
C GLY A 121 9.88 5.92 22.35
N ASP A 122 8.71 5.42 21.96
CA ASP A 122 7.88 4.49 22.72
C ASP A 122 7.96 3.04 22.18
N VAL A 123 9.11 2.64 21.64
CA VAL A 123 9.34 1.27 21.08
C VAL A 123 8.94 0.17 22.06
N ALA A 124 9.17 0.36 23.37
CA ALA A 124 8.82 -0.61 24.41
C ALA A 124 7.31 -0.89 24.48
N ARG A 125 6.45 0.10 24.22
CA ARG A 125 4.99 -0.09 24.18
C ARG A 125 4.56 -0.88 22.95
N THR A 126 5.20 -0.63 21.82
CA THR A 126 4.96 -1.40 20.59
C THR A 126 5.27 -2.89 20.82
N ILE A 127 6.42 -3.16 21.45
CA ILE A 127 6.85 -4.53 21.80
C ILE A 127 5.91 -5.15 22.86
N ASP A 128 5.48 -4.41 23.89
CA ASP A 128 4.54 -4.90 24.90
C ASP A 128 3.21 -5.35 24.27
N ILE A 129 2.64 -4.52 23.39
CA ILE A 129 1.40 -4.86 22.68
C ILE A 129 1.60 -6.10 21.82
N LEU A 130 2.66 -6.17 21.02
CA LEU A 130 2.97 -7.33 20.19
C LEU A 130 3.01 -8.62 21.03
N ASN A 131 3.74 -8.61 22.14
CA ASN A 131 3.88 -9.78 23.01
C ASN A 131 2.57 -10.19 23.69
N ARG A 132 1.80 -9.20 24.16
CA ARG A 132 0.53 -9.47 24.87
C ARG A 132 -0.57 -9.94 23.92
N VAL A 133 -0.63 -9.38 22.71
CA VAL A 133 -1.52 -9.85 21.65
C VAL A 133 -1.13 -11.26 21.23
N ASN A 134 0.17 -11.54 21.01
CA ASN A 134 0.66 -12.88 20.68
C ASN A 134 0.21 -13.92 21.71
N LYS A 135 0.41 -13.64 23.01
CA LYS A 135 0.01 -14.52 24.12
C LYS A 135 -1.50 -14.75 24.19
N LYS A 136 -2.32 -13.76 23.84
CA LYS A 136 -3.79 -13.89 23.79
C LYS A 136 -4.23 -14.67 22.57
N LEU A 137 -3.62 -14.41 21.41
CA LEU A 137 -3.93 -15.07 20.15
C LEU A 137 -3.69 -16.58 20.22
N GLN A 138 -2.59 -17.03 20.86
CA GLN A 138 -2.31 -18.45 21.11
C GLN A 138 -3.47 -19.22 21.76
N LYS A 139 -4.40 -18.54 22.45
CA LYS A 139 -5.53 -19.16 23.14
C LYS A 139 -6.83 -19.17 22.34
N VAL A 140 -6.94 -18.34 21.31
CA VAL A 140 -8.18 -18.13 20.55
C VAL A 140 -8.02 -18.38 19.04
N ARG A 141 -6.82 -18.76 18.61
CA ARG A 141 -6.50 -19.07 17.23
C ARG A 141 -7.33 -20.27 16.76
N GLY A 142 -8.05 -20.11 15.66
CA GLY A 142 -8.71 -21.17 14.93
C GLY A 142 -7.93 -21.55 13.67
N ASP A 143 -8.66 -21.92 12.62
CA ASP A 143 -8.11 -22.28 11.30
C ASP A 143 -7.77 -21.05 10.44
N GLU A 144 -8.01 -19.82 10.93
CA GLU A 144 -7.69 -18.60 10.20
C GLU A 144 -6.18 -18.29 10.20
N GLU A 145 -5.76 -17.55 9.18
CA GLU A 145 -4.41 -16.99 9.12
C GLU A 145 -4.37 -15.61 9.75
N PHE A 146 -3.39 -15.37 10.62
CA PHE A 146 -3.26 -14.12 11.38
C PHE A 146 -2.04 -13.31 10.92
N TYR A 147 -2.29 -12.07 10.51
CA TYR A 147 -1.28 -11.13 10.04
C TYR A 147 -1.17 -9.97 11.02
N MET A 148 -0.10 -9.94 11.84
CA MET A 148 0.11 -8.84 12.79
C MET A 148 0.50 -7.57 12.06
N THR A 149 -0.11 -6.45 12.44
CA THR A 149 0.22 -5.16 11.83
C THR A 149 1.54 -4.65 12.39
N LEU A 150 2.51 -4.37 11.50
CA LEU A 150 3.67 -3.54 11.78
C LEU A 150 3.46 -2.20 11.07
N CYS A 151 3.26 -1.14 11.84
CA CYS A 151 3.11 0.21 11.31
C CYS A 151 4.35 1.05 11.64
N PHE A 152 4.86 1.76 10.63
CA PHE A 152 5.99 2.65 10.76
C PHE A 152 5.62 4.01 10.16
N SER A 153 5.82 5.09 10.91
CA SER A 153 5.91 6.44 10.33
C SER A 153 7.22 6.60 9.55
N ASP A 154 7.36 7.71 8.81
CA ASP A 154 8.53 8.00 8.00
C ASP A 154 9.82 8.16 8.83
N ASN A 155 9.73 8.77 10.02
CA ASN A 155 10.85 8.85 10.97
C ASN A 155 11.19 7.50 11.62
N GLN A 156 10.22 6.60 11.81
CA GLN A 156 10.45 5.26 12.38
C GLN A 156 11.15 4.34 11.40
N ILE A 157 10.66 4.27 10.15
CA ILE A 157 11.28 3.44 9.13
C ILE A 157 12.67 3.96 8.74
N ALA A 158 12.95 5.25 8.92
CA ALA A 158 14.30 5.80 8.73
C ALA A 158 15.30 5.39 9.83
N SER A 159 14.82 4.94 11.01
CA SER A 159 15.67 4.56 12.15
C SER A 159 15.98 3.07 12.17
N SER A 160 17.19 2.70 11.75
CA SER A 160 17.63 1.30 11.77
C SER A 160 17.63 0.68 13.18
N GLU A 161 17.91 1.47 14.22
CA GLU A 161 17.85 1.01 15.61
C GLU A 161 16.41 0.65 16.04
N TYR A 162 15.43 1.48 15.65
CA TYR A 162 14.03 1.20 15.94
C TYR A 162 13.58 -0.08 15.22
N ILE A 163 13.92 -0.19 13.93
CA ILE A 163 13.59 -1.36 13.11
C ILE A 163 14.21 -2.63 13.68
N GLU A 164 15.47 -2.61 14.10
CA GLU A 164 16.12 -3.77 14.71
C GLU A 164 15.42 -4.22 16.00
N LYS A 165 15.04 -3.29 16.87
CA LYS A 165 14.31 -3.60 18.12
C LYS A 165 12.96 -4.23 17.83
N ILE A 166 12.21 -3.71 16.85
CA ILE A 166 10.92 -4.28 16.45
C ILE A 166 11.11 -5.67 15.83
N LEU A 167 12.08 -5.84 14.92
CA LEU A 167 12.33 -7.14 14.29
C LEU A 167 12.75 -8.22 15.29
N ARG A 168 13.59 -7.89 16.28
CA ARG A 168 13.94 -8.83 17.36
C ARG A 168 12.71 -9.34 18.12
N ALA A 169 11.73 -8.48 18.38
CA ALA A 169 10.48 -8.88 19.02
C ALA A 169 9.53 -9.63 18.06
N ALA A 170 9.42 -9.17 16.81
CA ALA A 170 8.57 -9.75 15.78
C ALA A 170 9.12 -11.07 15.21
N THR A 171 10.30 -11.52 15.60
CA THR A 171 10.89 -12.79 15.15
C THR A 171 11.19 -13.74 16.29
N ASP A 172 10.63 -13.47 17.47
CA ASP A 172 10.73 -14.39 18.60
C ASP A 172 10.10 -15.75 18.26
N MET A 173 10.70 -16.84 18.73
CA MET A 173 10.23 -18.20 18.45
C MET A 173 8.84 -18.50 19.03
N SER A 174 8.35 -17.70 19.98
CA SER A 174 7.00 -17.82 20.54
C SER A 174 5.91 -17.18 19.69
N ILE A 175 6.25 -16.50 18.60
CA ILE A 175 5.28 -15.85 17.72
C ILE A 175 4.31 -16.88 17.12
N ALA A 176 3.02 -16.58 17.24
CA ALA A 176 1.91 -17.38 16.75
C ALA A 176 1.15 -16.71 15.60
N PHE A 177 1.70 -15.66 15.01
CA PHE A 177 1.20 -15.05 13.78
C PHE A 177 1.72 -15.85 12.57
N ASP A 178 0.92 -15.94 11.51
CA ASP A 178 1.33 -16.54 10.23
C ASP A 178 2.17 -15.59 9.39
N GLY A 179 2.01 -14.30 9.65
CA GLY A 179 2.70 -13.26 8.93
C GLY A 179 2.47 -11.87 9.48
N TYR A 180 2.86 -10.89 8.67
CA TYR A 180 2.78 -9.49 9.01
C TYR A 180 2.12 -8.68 7.88
N TYR A 181 1.18 -7.82 8.26
CA TYR A 181 0.68 -6.74 7.42
C TYR A 181 1.49 -5.48 7.72
N ILE A 182 2.23 -4.99 6.73
CA ILE A 182 3.24 -3.94 6.93
C ILE A 182 2.72 -2.65 6.31
N ALA A 183 2.47 -1.64 7.14
CA ALA A 183 2.07 -0.31 6.73
C ALA A 183 3.21 0.67 7.03
N SER A 184 3.91 1.14 6.00
CA SER A 184 5.12 1.96 6.18
C SER A 184 4.97 3.31 5.50
N GLY A 185 5.17 4.38 6.27
CA GLY A 185 5.11 5.75 5.78
C GLY A 185 6.38 6.10 5.03
N ALA A 186 6.21 6.76 3.89
CA ALA A 186 7.30 7.24 3.07
C ALA A 186 7.43 8.75 3.24
N SER A 187 8.64 9.26 3.53
CA SER A 187 8.87 10.70 3.53
C SER A 187 8.88 11.19 2.09
N LEU A 188 7.89 12.02 1.73
CA LEU A 188 7.74 12.54 0.38
C LEU A 188 8.29 13.97 0.33
N GLU A 189 9.29 14.19 -0.51
CA GLU A 189 9.76 15.55 -0.77
C GLU A 189 8.74 16.34 -1.60
N TYR A 190 8.89 17.66 -1.62
CA TYR A 190 8.00 18.56 -2.34
C TYR A 190 7.82 18.12 -3.81
N LYS A 191 6.55 17.95 -4.21
CA LYS A 191 6.14 17.50 -5.55
C LYS A 191 6.74 16.16 -5.99
N LYS A 192 6.95 15.23 -5.06
CA LYS A 192 7.23 13.82 -5.35
C LYS A 192 6.07 12.97 -4.85
N LYS A 193 5.82 11.84 -5.53
CA LYS A 193 4.73 10.90 -5.21
C LYS A 193 5.19 9.64 -4.48
N ILE A 194 6.49 9.38 -4.51
CA ILE A 194 7.18 8.26 -3.86
C ILE A 194 8.48 8.78 -3.24
N SER A 195 9.01 8.03 -2.28
CA SER A 195 10.23 8.40 -1.57
C SER A 195 11.48 8.28 -2.47
N VAL A 196 12.43 9.18 -2.25
CA VAL A 196 13.81 9.12 -2.76
C VAL A 196 14.82 8.87 -1.63
N ASN A 197 14.34 8.64 -0.41
CA ASN A 197 15.17 8.39 0.74
C ASN A 197 15.67 6.93 0.73
N VAL A 198 16.98 6.74 0.57
CA VAL A 198 17.61 5.42 0.55
C VAL A 198 17.34 4.64 1.85
N SER A 199 17.36 5.30 3.01
CA SER A 199 17.11 4.65 4.30
C SER A 199 15.70 4.05 4.39
N TYR A 200 14.70 4.68 3.76
CA TYR A 200 13.35 4.11 3.67
C TYR A 200 13.38 2.76 2.95
N TYR A 201 14.01 2.70 1.76
CA TYR A 201 14.09 1.47 0.99
C TYR A 201 14.91 0.39 1.68
N THR A 202 16.10 0.73 2.18
CA THR A 202 16.98 -0.25 2.83
C THR A 202 16.36 -0.83 4.10
N ASN A 203 15.74 0.00 4.95
CA ASN A 203 15.14 -0.48 6.19
C ASN A 203 13.83 -1.24 5.94
N LEU A 204 12.99 -0.82 4.99
CA LEU A 204 11.79 -1.57 4.62
C LEU A 204 12.15 -2.91 3.96
N LEU A 205 13.18 -2.94 3.12
CA LEU A 205 13.72 -4.18 2.57
C LEU A 205 14.22 -5.09 3.70
N ASN A 206 14.97 -4.55 4.69
CA ASN A 206 15.42 -5.31 5.85
C ASN A 206 14.26 -5.92 6.65
N VAL A 207 13.16 -5.18 6.82
CA VAL A 207 11.94 -5.73 7.45
C VAL A 207 11.41 -6.90 6.65
N LEU A 208 11.21 -6.73 5.35
CA LEU A 208 10.63 -7.77 4.48
C LEU A 208 11.53 -9.01 4.40
N THR A 209 12.84 -8.83 4.20
CA THR A 209 13.79 -9.94 4.08
C THR A 209 13.96 -10.68 5.39
N THR A 210 14.05 -9.98 6.52
CA THR A 210 14.18 -10.61 7.85
C THR A 210 12.95 -11.45 8.18
N LEU A 211 11.76 -10.90 7.99
CA LEU A 211 10.51 -11.64 8.24
C LEU A 211 10.38 -12.85 7.32
N LYS A 212 10.70 -12.68 6.03
CA LYS A 212 10.63 -13.78 5.06
C LYS A 212 11.65 -14.89 5.37
N ALA A 213 12.87 -14.52 5.79
CA ALA A 213 13.90 -15.48 6.18
C ALA A 213 13.51 -16.31 7.42
N GLN A 214 12.65 -15.77 8.29
CA GLN A 214 12.07 -16.49 9.43
C GLN A 214 10.81 -17.30 9.08
N GLY A 215 10.43 -17.34 7.79
CA GLY A 215 9.29 -18.12 7.30
C GLY A 215 7.93 -17.42 7.44
N PHE A 216 7.89 -16.16 7.87
CA PHE A 216 6.63 -15.41 7.96
C PHE A 216 6.14 -14.98 6.58
N LYS A 217 4.81 -14.99 6.42
CA LYS A 217 4.17 -14.33 5.27
C LYS A 217 4.23 -12.82 5.42
N THR A 218 4.40 -12.11 4.31
CA THR A 218 4.49 -10.64 4.30
C THR A 218 3.47 -10.02 3.35
N ILE A 219 2.68 -9.06 3.84
CA ILE A 219 1.73 -8.29 3.04
C ILE A 219 2.13 -6.82 3.14
N LEU A 220 2.54 -6.21 2.02
CA LEU A 220 2.87 -4.78 1.95
C LEU A 220 1.59 -3.95 1.73
N GLY A 221 1.12 -3.34 2.81
CA GLY A 221 -0.04 -2.45 2.86
C GLY A 221 0.28 -1.05 2.36
N TYR A 222 -0.75 -0.34 1.86
CA TYR A 222 -0.65 1.01 1.31
C TYR A 222 0.50 1.19 0.30
N ALA A 223 0.75 0.18 -0.53
CA ALA A 223 1.91 0.18 -1.40
C ALA A 223 1.71 1.13 -2.59
N ASN A 224 2.79 1.80 -2.99
CA ASN A 224 2.84 2.55 -4.23
C ASN A 224 3.52 1.73 -5.32
N TRP A 225 3.71 2.31 -6.50
CA TRP A 225 4.40 1.61 -7.60
C TRP A 225 5.90 1.37 -7.35
N ASP A 226 6.47 1.97 -6.30
CA ASP A 226 7.81 1.65 -5.78
C ASP A 226 7.85 0.25 -5.11
N ALA A 227 6.71 -0.40 -4.89
CA ALA A 227 6.61 -1.82 -4.55
C ALA A 227 7.37 -2.74 -5.52
N LEU A 228 7.53 -2.32 -6.78
CA LEU A 228 8.34 -3.03 -7.78
C LEU A 228 9.81 -3.16 -7.35
N VAL A 229 10.36 -2.18 -6.63
CA VAL A 229 11.72 -2.24 -6.09
C VAL A 229 11.84 -3.37 -5.08
N PHE A 230 10.91 -3.42 -4.11
CA PHE A 230 10.93 -4.46 -3.08
C PHE A 230 10.70 -5.84 -3.69
N LEU A 231 9.72 -5.97 -4.58
CA LEU A 231 9.44 -7.24 -5.25
C LEU A 231 10.60 -7.74 -6.12
N SER A 232 11.43 -6.82 -6.61
CA SER A 232 12.65 -7.20 -7.35
C SER A 232 13.70 -7.88 -6.48
N LEU A 233 13.67 -7.67 -5.16
CA LEU A 233 14.72 -8.10 -4.23
C LEU A 233 14.25 -9.15 -3.21
N VAL A 234 12.94 -9.20 -2.90
CA VAL A 234 12.38 -10.12 -1.91
C VAL A 234 11.06 -10.72 -2.39
N ASP A 235 10.80 -11.97 -2.02
CA ASP A 235 9.56 -12.67 -2.37
C ASP A 235 8.44 -12.36 -1.37
N VAL A 236 7.77 -11.21 -1.59
CA VAL A 236 6.63 -10.76 -0.79
C VAL A 236 5.39 -11.62 -1.12
N ASP A 237 4.61 -11.98 -0.10
CA ASP A 237 3.43 -12.84 -0.27
C ASP A 237 2.21 -12.08 -0.77
N GLY A 238 2.05 -10.81 -0.35
CA GLY A 238 0.98 -9.92 -0.78
C GLY A 238 1.41 -8.48 -0.97
N VAL A 239 0.88 -7.80 -1.99
CA VAL A 239 1.08 -6.36 -2.21
C VAL A 239 -0.27 -5.69 -2.45
N THR A 240 -0.45 -4.50 -1.89
CA THR A 240 -1.68 -3.73 -2.09
C THR A 240 -1.60 -2.78 -3.28
N ILE A 241 -2.75 -2.54 -3.92
CA ILE A 241 -2.94 -1.51 -4.93
C ILE A 241 -4.16 -0.66 -4.56
N GLY A 242 -4.12 0.63 -4.83
CA GLY A 242 -5.15 1.57 -4.42
C GLY A 242 -5.54 2.56 -5.51
N THR A 243 -6.80 2.98 -5.54
CA THR A 243 -7.27 4.02 -6.47
C THR A 243 -6.68 5.38 -6.09
N TYR A 244 -6.81 5.76 -4.83
CA TYR A 244 -6.35 7.05 -4.31
C TYR A 244 -4.95 6.98 -3.70
N GLU A 245 -4.26 8.13 -3.69
CA GLU A 245 -2.90 8.25 -3.15
C GLU A 245 -2.81 7.88 -1.66
N ASN A 246 -3.82 8.23 -0.87
CA ASN A 246 -3.91 7.86 0.54
C ASN A 246 -4.15 6.35 0.78
N LEU A 247 -4.39 5.58 -0.29
CA LEU A 247 -4.47 4.11 -0.28
C LEU A 247 -3.17 3.48 -0.81
N ARG A 248 -2.20 4.31 -1.22
CA ARG A 248 -0.91 3.95 -1.82
C ARG A 248 0.30 4.61 -1.14
N ASN A 249 0.04 5.38 -0.09
CA ASN A 249 1.03 6.04 0.75
C ASN A 249 0.43 6.05 2.15
N PHE A 250 0.98 5.22 3.04
CA PHE A 250 0.59 5.24 4.44
C PHE A 250 1.04 6.55 5.07
N SER A 251 0.15 7.19 5.83
CA SER A 251 0.50 8.34 6.66
C SER A 251 -0.31 8.29 7.94
N VAL A 252 0.38 8.29 9.08
CA VAL A 252 -0.24 8.33 10.39
C VAL A 252 -0.97 9.65 10.61
N THR A 253 -0.42 10.77 10.11
CA THR A 253 -0.98 12.12 10.30
C THR A 253 -2.40 12.23 9.74
N ARG A 254 -2.72 11.46 8.71
CA ARG A 254 -4.08 11.37 8.16
C ARG A 254 -5.12 10.92 9.19
N PHE A 255 -4.70 10.14 10.17
CA PHE A 255 -5.56 9.65 11.23
C PHE A 255 -5.47 10.50 12.50
N THR A 256 -4.52 11.43 12.61
CA THR A 256 -4.33 12.25 13.82
C THR A 256 -4.60 13.74 13.60
N GLU A 257 -4.66 14.21 12.35
CA GLU A 257 -4.75 15.61 11.98
C GLU A 257 -5.77 15.86 10.85
N ASP A 258 -6.40 17.04 10.87
CA ASP A 258 -7.25 17.54 9.79
C ASP A 258 -6.38 17.96 8.60
N THR A 259 -6.15 17.03 7.68
CA THR A 259 -5.42 17.30 6.44
C THR A 259 -6.39 17.72 5.34
N ALA A 260 -6.31 18.99 4.93
CA ALA A 260 -7.04 19.47 3.76
C ALA A 260 -6.42 18.90 2.48
N GLY A 261 -7.18 18.08 1.75
CA GLY A 261 -6.80 17.62 0.41
C GLY A 261 -7.28 18.60 -0.66
N GLY A 262 -6.36 19.13 -1.46
CA GLY A 262 -6.72 19.92 -2.65
C GLY A 262 -7.12 19.03 -3.84
N PRO A 263 -8.01 19.49 -4.73
CA PRO A 263 -8.38 18.74 -5.92
C PRO A 263 -7.17 18.56 -6.84
N SER A 264 -6.87 17.32 -7.23
CA SER A 264 -5.89 17.04 -8.28
C SER A 264 -6.55 17.08 -9.66
N LYS A 265 -5.81 17.56 -10.67
CA LYS A 265 -6.26 17.69 -12.08
C LYS A 265 -6.14 16.42 -12.91
N GLY A 266 -5.79 15.29 -12.30
CA GLY A 266 -5.73 13.99 -12.96
C GLY A 266 -4.31 13.58 -13.30
N TRP A 267 -4.13 12.28 -13.45
CA TRP A 267 -2.84 11.66 -13.71
C TRP A 267 -3.00 10.58 -14.78
N TYR A 268 -1.91 10.23 -15.43
CA TYR A 268 -1.82 9.07 -16.31
C TYR A 268 -0.58 8.27 -15.92
N TYR A 269 -0.76 7.05 -15.43
CA TYR A 269 0.38 6.17 -15.16
C TYR A 269 0.91 5.60 -16.47
N SER A 270 2.19 5.79 -16.75
CA SER A 270 2.92 5.20 -17.86
C SER A 270 3.81 4.07 -17.37
N GLU A 271 3.57 2.86 -17.82
CA GLU A 271 4.41 1.69 -17.54
C GLU A 271 5.81 1.83 -18.14
N LYS A 272 5.94 2.59 -19.24
CA LYS A 272 7.20 2.83 -19.95
C LYS A 272 8.07 3.86 -19.25
N LEU A 273 7.47 4.83 -18.56
CA LEU A 273 8.19 5.82 -17.74
C LEU A 273 8.30 5.40 -16.27
N LEU A 274 7.62 4.32 -15.86
CA LEU A 274 7.49 3.88 -14.48
C LEU A 274 7.02 5.01 -13.53
N ASN A 275 6.13 5.88 -14.01
CA ASN A 275 5.69 7.06 -13.26
C ASN A 275 4.31 7.62 -13.71
N MET A 276 3.76 8.51 -12.90
CA MET A 276 2.55 9.29 -13.12
C MET A 276 2.83 10.59 -13.89
N ILE A 277 2.18 10.77 -15.03
CA ILE A 277 2.19 12.01 -15.81
C ILE A 277 1.00 12.88 -15.41
N LYS A 278 1.25 14.13 -15.02
CA LYS A 278 0.20 15.11 -14.77
C LYS A 278 -0.66 15.34 -16.02
N ALA A 279 -1.96 15.47 -15.82
CA ALA A 279 -2.89 15.80 -16.90
C ALA A 279 -2.48 17.04 -17.70
N GLN A 280 -1.84 18.05 -17.09
CA GLN A 280 -1.36 19.24 -17.80
C GLN A 280 -0.18 18.91 -18.73
N GLN A 281 0.79 18.13 -18.27
CA GLN A 281 1.96 17.75 -19.07
C GLN A 281 1.60 16.74 -20.16
N LEU A 282 0.59 15.90 -19.95
CA LEU A 282 0.04 15.04 -21.00
C LEU A 282 -0.51 15.86 -22.19
N GLY A 283 -0.84 17.14 -22.00
CA GLY A 283 -1.23 18.05 -23.08
C GLY A 283 -0.05 18.41 -23.98
N ILE A 284 1.13 18.60 -23.38
CA ILE A 284 2.39 18.86 -24.09
C ILE A 284 2.81 17.60 -24.87
N VAL A 285 2.73 16.43 -24.25
CA VAL A 285 3.01 15.14 -24.91
C VAL A 285 2.15 14.97 -26.16
N ARG A 286 0.85 15.30 -26.07
CA ARG A 286 -0.08 15.26 -27.21
C ARG A 286 0.30 16.25 -28.30
N ALA A 287 0.54 17.52 -27.94
CA ALA A 287 0.92 18.55 -28.89
C ALA A 287 2.23 18.24 -29.65
N ARG A 288 3.08 17.39 -29.08
CA ARG A 288 4.34 16.91 -29.69
C ARG A 288 4.22 15.53 -30.36
N ASN A 289 3.01 14.99 -30.53
CA ASN A 289 2.75 13.67 -31.12
C ASN A 289 3.51 12.52 -30.42
N CYS A 290 3.68 12.61 -29.11
CA CYS A 290 4.47 11.66 -28.30
C CYS A 290 3.61 10.65 -27.51
N ILE A 291 2.30 10.62 -27.73
CA ILE A 291 1.36 9.77 -26.97
C ILE A 291 1.73 8.28 -27.11
N SER A 292 2.07 7.83 -28.32
CA SER A 292 2.46 6.44 -28.58
C SER A 292 3.72 6.02 -27.83
N LEU A 293 4.59 6.97 -27.46
CA LEU A 293 5.83 6.69 -26.73
C LEU A 293 5.56 6.33 -25.26
N ILE A 294 4.46 6.83 -24.69
CA ILE A 294 4.10 6.67 -23.27
C ILE A 294 2.86 5.80 -23.05
N ALA A 295 2.20 5.36 -24.13
CA ALA A 295 0.98 4.57 -24.06
C ALA A 295 1.26 3.20 -23.42
N ASN A 296 0.35 2.76 -22.54
CA ASN A 296 0.42 1.44 -21.95
C ASN A 296 -0.15 0.45 -22.94
N GLU A 297 0.61 -0.59 -23.25
CA GLU A 297 0.18 -1.60 -24.20
C GLU A 297 -0.92 -2.47 -23.59
N LYS A 298 -1.93 -2.87 -24.36
CA LYS A 298 -3.03 -3.75 -23.91
C LYS A 298 -3.73 -3.25 -22.63
N ASN A 299 -3.92 -1.94 -22.50
CA ASN A 299 -4.60 -1.33 -21.37
C ASN A 299 -5.76 -0.48 -21.88
N ILE A 300 -6.97 -1.04 -21.81
CA ILE A 300 -8.20 -0.41 -22.34
C ILE A 300 -8.47 0.98 -21.73
N PHE A 301 -8.03 1.23 -20.50
CA PHE A 301 -8.21 2.52 -19.83
C PHE A 301 -7.17 3.54 -20.30
N SER A 302 -5.96 3.09 -20.63
CA SER A 302 -4.95 3.93 -21.27
C SER A 302 -5.47 4.46 -22.60
N ASP A 303 -6.03 3.59 -23.43
CA ASP A 303 -6.60 3.97 -24.74
C ASP A 303 -7.66 5.07 -24.58
N VAL A 304 -8.57 4.94 -23.61
CA VAL A 304 -9.62 5.92 -23.32
C VAL A 304 -9.05 7.26 -22.85
N ILE A 305 -8.08 7.25 -21.91
CA ILE A 305 -7.51 8.50 -21.35
C ILE A 305 -6.72 9.29 -22.42
N LEU A 306 -6.10 8.58 -23.35
CA LEU A 306 -5.20 9.17 -24.34
C LEU A 306 -5.93 9.77 -25.55
N GLN A 307 -7.22 9.47 -25.74
CA GLN A 307 -8.09 10.12 -26.74
C GLN A 307 -8.14 11.65 -26.59
N ASP A 308 -8.28 12.35 -27.70
CA ASP A 308 -8.17 13.82 -27.75
C ASP A 308 -9.30 14.51 -26.99
N GLU A 309 -10.51 13.95 -27.04
CA GLU A 309 -11.73 14.46 -26.41
C GLU A 309 -11.84 14.09 -24.92
N TYR A 310 -10.92 13.30 -24.37
CA TYR A 310 -11.01 12.87 -22.99
C TYR A 310 -10.78 14.03 -22.02
N TYR A 311 -11.85 14.52 -21.41
CA TYR A 311 -11.78 15.51 -20.33
C TYR A 311 -11.10 14.91 -19.10
N ARG A 312 -9.98 15.51 -18.69
CA ARG A 312 -9.07 15.01 -17.66
C ARG A 312 -9.51 15.50 -16.28
N ASP A 313 -10.34 14.70 -15.62
CA ASP A 313 -10.74 14.86 -14.22
C ASP A 313 -10.31 13.62 -13.42
N THR A 314 -9.85 13.84 -12.18
CA THR A 314 -9.53 12.76 -11.22
C THR A 314 -10.74 11.95 -10.80
N HIS A 315 -11.96 12.45 -10.99
CA HIS A 315 -13.18 11.74 -10.58
C HIS A 315 -13.66 10.72 -11.61
N LYS A 316 -12.90 10.48 -12.69
CA LYS A 316 -13.21 9.44 -13.65
C LYS A 316 -12.56 8.10 -13.28
N PRO A 317 -13.32 6.99 -13.33
CA PRO A 317 -12.79 5.67 -12.99
C PRO A 317 -11.62 5.25 -13.87
N ASP A 318 -11.60 5.66 -15.15
CA ASP A 318 -10.60 5.21 -16.12
C ASP A 318 -9.16 5.57 -15.68
N VAL A 319 -8.95 6.76 -15.11
CA VAL A 319 -7.64 7.19 -14.57
C VAL A 319 -7.12 6.23 -13.52
N HIS A 320 -7.98 5.82 -12.60
CA HIS A 320 -7.62 4.92 -11.51
C HIS A 320 -7.46 3.49 -12.03
N LYS A 321 -8.38 3.04 -12.89
CA LYS A 321 -8.34 1.69 -13.46
C LYS A 321 -7.14 1.48 -14.39
N ASN A 322 -6.70 2.51 -15.12
CA ASN A 322 -5.44 2.49 -15.88
C ASN A 322 -4.26 2.17 -14.96
N TYR A 323 -4.15 2.86 -13.83
CA TYR A 323 -3.10 2.60 -12.85
C TYR A 323 -3.21 1.18 -12.27
N LEU A 324 -4.40 0.78 -11.79
CA LEU A 324 -4.61 -0.53 -11.17
C LEU A 324 -4.22 -1.68 -12.12
N LEU A 325 -4.64 -1.61 -13.39
CA LEU A 325 -4.31 -2.60 -14.40
C LEU A 325 -2.80 -2.62 -14.68
N ALA A 326 -2.22 -1.44 -14.91
CA ALA A 326 -0.80 -1.29 -15.23
C ALA A 326 0.09 -1.85 -14.12
N VAL A 327 -0.10 -1.37 -12.88
CA VAL A 327 0.74 -1.79 -11.75
C VAL A 327 0.52 -3.27 -11.41
N SER A 328 -0.72 -3.77 -11.50
CA SER A 328 -1.01 -5.19 -11.28
C SER A 328 -0.28 -6.08 -12.29
N ARG A 329 -0.20 -5.66 -13.55
CA ARG A 329 0.55 -6.39 -14.58
C ARG A 329 2.04 -6.40 -14.28
N GLN A 330 2.62 -5.24 -13.98
CA GLN A 330 4.05 -5.13 -13.68
C GLN A 330 4.45 -5.97 -12.46
N LEU A 331 3.61 -5.95 -11.42
CA LEU A 331 3.78 -6.79 -10.23
C LEU A 331 3.71 -8.28 -10.58
N LYS A 332 2.67 -8.74 -11.30
CA LYS A 332 2.52 -10.16 -11.69
C LYS A 332 3.66 -10.62 -12.60
N GLU A 333 4.08 -9.78 -13.55
CA GLU A 333 5.18 -10.06 -14.47
C GLU A 333 6.50 -10.25 -13.72
N LEU A 334 6.82 -9.34 -12.81
CA LEU A 334 8.05 -9.41 -12.02
C LEU A 334 8.02 -10.59 -11.04
N ALA A 335 6.91 -10.80 -10.33
CA ALA A 335 6.72 -11.93 -9.42
C ALA A 335 6.81 -13.29 -10.14
N GLY A 336 6.38 -13.37 -11.40
CA GLY A 336 6.45 -14.56 -12.23
C GLY A 336 7.87 -14.98 -12.62
N LYS A 337 8.87 -14.10 -12.46
CA LYS A 337 10.28 -14.42 -12.68
C LYS A 337 10.90 -15.04 -11.41
N PRO A 338 11.91 -15.94 -11.54
CA PRO A 338 12.69 -16.41 -10.40
C PRO A 338 13.31 -15.25 -9.64
N LEU A 339 13.35 -15.32 -8.30
CA LEU A 339 13.85 -14.23 -7.45
C LEU A 339 15.24 -13.73 -7.86
N SER A 340 16.15 -14.63 -8.24
CA SER A 340 17.51 -14.30 -8.70
C SER A 340 17.56 -13.50 -10.02
N ALA A 341 16.51 -13.55 -10.84
CA ALA A 341 16.41 -12.86 -12.13
C ALA A 341 15.59 -11.57 -12.05
N ARG A 342 14.86 -11.33 -10.95
CA ARG A 342 14.03 -10.13 -10.79
C ARG A 342 14.84 -8.83 -10.74
N PRO A 343 16.00 -8.73 -10.05
CA PRO A 343 16.77 -7.49 -9.98
C PRO A 343 17.23 -7.01 -11.36
N SER A 344 17.83 -7.90 -12.17
CA SER A 344 18.33 -7.57 -13.51
C SER A 344 17.20 -7.19 -14.44
N ALA A 345 16.09 -7.95 -14.44
CA ALA A 345 14.92 -7.66 -15.25
C ALA A 345 14.27 -6.31 -14.89
N PHE A 346 14.23 -5.94 -13.61
CA PHE A 346 13.68 -4.65 -13.22
C PHE A 346 14.65 -3.49 -13.49
N LEU A 347 15.96 -3.69 -13.35
CA LEU A 347 16.98 -2.71 -13.73
C LEU A 347 16.91 -2.38 -15.23
N GLU A 348 16.72 -3.37 -16.10
CA GLU A 348 16.53 -3.15 -17.54
C GLU A 348 15.37 -2.18 -17.81
N ARG A 349 14.22 -2.39 -17.16
CA ARG A 349 13.06 -1.49 -17.27
C ARG A 349 13.35 -0.07 -16.74
N VAL A 350 14.18 0.04 -15.69
CA VAL A 350 14.60 1.34 -15.15
C VAL A 350 15.47 2.08 -16.16
N GLU A 351 16.41 1.41 -16.82
CA GLU A 351 17.23 2.02 -17.88
C GLU A 351 16.38 2.42 -19.09
N GLU A 352 15.48 1.54 -19.56
CA GLU A 352 14.55 1.85 -20.65
C GLU A 352 13.70 3.09 -20.35
N ALA A 353 13.21 3.23 -19.12
CA ALA A 353 12.46 4.41 -18.69
C ALA A 353 13.32 5.68 -18.75
N ARG A 354 14.57 5.63 -18.29
CA ARG A 354 15.50 6.77 -18.35
C ARG A 354 15.82 7.18 -19.78
N GLU A 355 16.14 6.21 -20.64
CA GLU A 355 16.37 6.46 -22.07
C GLU A 355 15.14 7.10 -22.74
N LEU A 356 13.94 6.68 -22.34
CA LEU A 356 12.70 7.27 -22.84
C LEU A 356 12.50 8.72 -22.36
N TYR A 357 12.82 9.04 -21.11
CA TYR A 357 12.84 10.42 -20.63
C TYR A 357 13.83 11.28 -21.43
N GLU A 358 15.07 10.81 -21.62
CA GLU A 358 16.07 11.52 -22.43
C GLU A 358 15.62 11.72 -23.88
N ARG A 359 14.99 10.71 -24.48
CA ARG A 359 14.44 10.79 -25.84
C ARG A 359 13.32 11.83 -25.95
N LEU A 360 12.40 11.87 -24.98
CA LEU A 360 11.32 12.86 -24.94
C LEU A 360 11.90 14.29 -24.91
N GLU A 361 12.94 14.52 -24.12
CA GLU A 361 13.58 15.83 -24.00
C GLU A 361 14.38 16.20 -25.25
N ARG A 362 15.31 15.33 -25.65
CA ARG A 362 16.26 15.61 -26.73
C ARG A 362 15.57 15.69 -28.09
N ASP A 363 14.73 14.71 -28.40
CA ASP A 363 14.22 14.49 -29.76
C ASP A 363 12.86 15.17 -29.96
N HIS A 364 12.06 15.31 -28.89
CA HIS A 364 10.68 15.83 -28.98
C HIS A 364 10.44 17.14 -28.23
N LYS A 365 11.44 17.65 -27.48
CA LYS A 365 11.34 18.87 -26.67
C LYS A 365 10.17 18.81 -25.67
N VAL A 366 9.92 17.63 -25.11
CA VAL A 366 8.94 17.38 -24.05
C VAL A 366 9.71 17.25 -22.74
N PHE A 367 9.53 18.23 -21.85
CA PHE A 367 10.16 18.24 -20.52
C PHE A 367 9.10 17.90 -19.47
N LEU A 368 9.21 16.71 -18.88
CA LEU A 368 8.37 16.30 -17.76
C LEU A 368 9.02 16.76 -16.46
N THR A 369 8.27 17.48 -15.63
CA THR A 369 8.80 18.10 -14.40
C THR A 369 8.07 17.60 -13.17
N ASP A 370 8.65 17.90 -12.00
CA ASP A 370 8.03 17.66 -10.69
C ASP A 370 7.63 16.17 -10.52
N GLU A 371 6.37 15.88 -10.16
CA GLU A 371 5.84 14.53 -9.92
C GLU A 371 5.94 13.61 -11.14
N SER A 372 6.13 14.18 -12.34
CA SER A 372 6.18 13.46 -13.60
C SER A 372 7.59 13.27 -14.14
N ALA A 373 8.60 13.87 -13.48
CA ALA A 373 10.01 13.66 -13.80
C ALA A 373 10.49 12.26 -13.39
N ASP A 374 11.72 11.92 -13.74
CA ASP A 374 12.37 10.62 -13.50
C ASP A 374 13.14 10.55 -12.16
N TYR A 375 12.81 11.45 -11.22
CA TYR A 375 13.59 11.72 -10.00
C TYR A 375 13.90 10.48 -9.14
N HIS A 376 13.10 9.42 -9.24
CA HIS A 376 13.20 8.20 -8.44
C HIS A 376 14.07 7.11 -9.09
N LEU A 377 14.23 7.13 -10.42
CA LEU A 377 14.85 6.02 -11.16
C LEU A 377 16.30 5.78 -10.74
N GLY A 378 17.07 6.85 -10.53
CA GLY A 378 18.47 6.74 -10.05
C GLY A 378 18.59 6.16 -8.64
N ILE A 379 17.63 6.47 -7.75
CA ILE A 379 17.60 5.91 -6.39
C ILE A 379 17.24 4.42 -6.45
N TRP A 380 16.24 4.04 -7.24
CA TRP A 380 15.87 2.64 -7.42
C TRP A 380 17.05 1.82 -7.96
N GLN A 381 17.72 2.32 -9.00
CA GLN A 381 18.91 1.67 -9.55
C GLN A 381 19.99 1.44 -8.49
N SER A 382 20.24 2.45 -7.65
CA SER A 382 21.20 2.36 -6.55
C SER A 382 20.78 1.32 -5.51
N VAL A 383 19.54 1.39 -5.04
CA VAL A 383 18.98 0.44 -4.04
C VAL A 383 19.08 -0.99 -4.54
N ILE A 384 18.68 -1.26 -5.79
CA ILE A 384 18.72 -2.61 -6.35
C ILE A 384 20.16 -3.10 -6.47
N LYS A 385 21.08 -2.28 -7.00
CA LYS A 385 22.49 -2.66 -7.15
C LYS A 385 23.22 -2.87 -5.82
N MET A 386 22.83 -2.16 -4.76
CA MET A 386 23.41 -2.35 -3.41
C MET A 386 22.96 -3.65 -2.75
N ASN A 387 21.80 -4.21 -3.14
CA ASN A 387 21.15 -5.32 -2.45
C ASN A 387 20.96 -6.57 -3.32
N ALA A 388 21.24 -6.50 -4.62
CA ALA A 388 21.29 -7.66 -5.50
C ALA A 388 22.56 -8.45 -5.19
N ALA A 389 22.39 -9.67 -4.69
CA ALA A 389 23.48 -10.62 -4.40
C ALA A 389 23.85 -11.45 -5.62
#